data_AF-A0A2H0DLP1-F1
#
_entry.id   AF-A0A2H0DLP1-F1
#
_cell.length_a   1.000
_cell.length_b   1.000
_cell.length_c   1.000
_cell.angle_alpha   90.00
_cell.angle_beta   90.00
_cell.angle_gamma   90.00
#
_symmetry.space_group_name_H-M   'P 1'
#
loop_
_entity.id
_entity.type
_entity.pdbx_description
1 polymer ?
#
loop_
_entity_poly.entity_id
_entity_poly.type
_entity_poly.pdbx_seq_one_letter_code
_entity_poly.pdbx_strand_id
1 'polypeptide(L)'
;MFLLLALFHLGMLAGLWMLAAFWMSGGSRHLPDRIALPFLLGLPLAGWLLGVLLPGAVILLVPVSLAIAFGWSYRSFRAGRLAVLEKRAQTLLNAERQIAEDPANAGAYLARAELLEEDGRLEQARADYQRAFGASERALTRHALADHLERLEHAERAGAAQAALSGGPFARTLRGARVEAALSFAGLLTAAANPAYGAALLSMGLMLFWCRRLRSD
;
A
#
# COMPACT_ATOMS: atom_id res chain seq x y z
N MET A 1 33.30 22.99 5.70
CA MET A 1 33.19 21.84 6.62
C MET A 1 31.90 21.89 7.45
N PHE A 2 31.62 22.98 8.18
CA PHE A 2 30.38 23.13 8.96
C PHE A 2 29.07 23.01 8.17
N LEU A 3 29.00 23.54 6.95
CA LEU A 3 27.81 23.46 6.10
C LEU A 3 27.47 22.01 5.69
N LEU A 4 28.49 21.21 5.38
CA LEU A 4 28.35 19.79 5.01
C LEU A 4 27.86 18.95 6.19
N LEU A 5 28.37 19.24 7.38
CA LEU A 5 27.94 18.59 8.62
C LEU A 5 26.49 18.96 8.98
N ALA A 6 26.11 20.24 8.81
CA ALA A 6 24.75 20.70 9.05
C ALA A 6 23.74 20.06 8.08
N LEU A 7 24.07 19.98 6.79
CA LEU A 7 23.25 19.30 5.78
C LEU A 7 23.09 17.80 6.07
N PHE A 8 24.15 17.15 6.55
CA PHE A 8 24.12 15.74 6.96
C PHE A 8 23.17 15.52 8.15
N HIS A 9 23.23 16.36 9.18
CA HIS A 9 22.30 16.27 10.33
C HIS A 9 20.85 16.56 9.94
N LEU A 10 20.62 17.50 9.03
CA LEU A 10 19.29 17.79 8.49
C LEU A 10 18.72 16.59 7.71
N GLY A 11 19.55 15.91 6.92
CA GLY A 11 19.18 14.68 6.23
C GLY A 11 18.82 13.54 7.18
N MET A 12 19.57 13.38 8.29
CA MET A 12 19.24 12.39 9.33
C MET A 12 17.92 12.70 10.03
N LEU A 13 17.68 13.97 10.40
CA LEU A 13 16.42 14.39 11.03
C LEU A 13 15.23 14.16 10.09
N ALA A 14 15.38 14.46 8.80
CA ALA A 14 14.36 14.16 7.79
C ALA A 14 14.10 12.66 7.65
N GLY A 15 15.16 11.83 7.64
CA GLY A 15 15.03 10.37 7.59
C GLY A 15 14.33 9.78 8.81
N LEU A 16 14.66 10.26 10.01
CA LEU A 16 13.99 9.90 11.27
C LEU A 16 12.52 10.32 11.26
N TRP A 17 12.21 11.51 10.74
CA TRP A 17 10.84 12.00 10.63
C TRP A 17 10.01 11.19 9.62
N MET A 18 10.58 10.83 8.46
CA MET A 18 9.90 9.95 7.49
C MET A 18 9.68 8.54 8.05
N LEU A 19 10.63 8.00 8.81
CA LEU A 19 10.49 6.70 9.46
C LEU A 19 9.39 6.73 10.54
N ALA A 20 9.34 7.79 11.35
CA ALA A 20 8.29 8.01 12.33
C ALA A 20 6.90 8.18 11.68
N ALA A 21 6.81 8.95 10.59
CA ALA A 21 5.57 9.17 9.86
C ALA A 21 5.05 7.88 9.20
N PHE A 22 5.94 7.07 8.60
CA PHE A 22 5.59 5.75 8.05
C PHE A 22 5.01 4.83 9.12
N TRP A 23 5.61 4.83 10.31
CA TRP A 23 5.14 4.05 11.45
C TRP A 23 3.79 4.53 11.98
N MET A 24 3.59 5.85 12.12
CA MET A 24 2.31 6.45 12.54
C MET A 24 1.19 6.19 11.53
N SER A 25 1.49 6.02 10.23
CA SER A 25 0.49 5.70 9.20
C SER A 25 -0.10 4.28 9.27
N GLY A 26 0.31 3.47 10.26
CA GLY A 26 -0.32 2.19 10.58
C GLY A 26 0.41 0.96 10.06
N GLY A 27 1.68 1.08 9.62
CA GLY A 27 2.46 0.00 9.02
C GLY A 27 2.82 -1.18 9.94
N SER A 28 2.65 -1.06 11.27
CA SER A 28 3.02 -2.13 12.19
C SER A 28 2.33 -2.04 13.55
N ARG A 29 1.11 -2.56 13.65
CA ARG A 29 0.48 -2.89 14.95
C ARG A 29 1.03 -4.18 15.60
N HIS A 30 2.19 -4.71 15.13
CA HIS A 30 2.66 -6.05 15.48
C HIS A 30 4.09 -6.12 16.04
N LEU A 31 4.79 -5.00 16.24
CA LEU A 31 6.05 -5.01 16.99
C LEU A 31 5.72 -4.84 18.48
N PRO A 32 6.14 -5.77 19.36
CA PRO A 32 5.98 -5.59 20.80
C PRO A 32 6.70 -4.29 21.21
N ASP A 33 6.05 -3.46 22.03
CA ASP A 33 6.59 -2.15 22.46
C ASP A 33 8.03 -2.23 23.02
N ARG A 34 8.36 -3.38 23.61
CA ARG A 34 9.68 -3.70 24.17
C ARG A 34 10.82 -3.78 23.15
N ILE A 35 10.50 -4.06 21.88
CA ILE A 35 11.49 -4.19 20.78
C ILE A 35 11.50 -2.92 19.92
N ALA A 36 10.35 -2.25 19.78
CA ALA A 36 10.23 -1.03 18.99
C ALA A 36 11.08 0.12 19.56
N LEU A 37 11.04 0.33 20.88
CA LEU A 37 11.73 1.43 21.55
C LEU A 37 13.27 1.41 21.38
N PRO A 38 13.99 0.29 21.61
CA PRO A 38 15.43 0.24 21.39
C PRO A 38 15.83 0.32 19.91
N PHE A 39 14.98 -0.10 18.97
CA PHE A 39 15.24 0.07 17.54
C PHE A 39 15.03 1.51 17.05
N LEU A 40 14.04 2.21 17.59
CA LEU A 40 13.71 3.59 17.21
C LEU A 40 14.62 4.63 17.86
N LEU A 41 15.03 4.43 19.11
CA LEU A 41 15.88 5.36 19.84
C LEU A 41 17.34 4.88 19.92
N GLY A 42 17.55 3.59 20.21
CA GLY A 42 18.88 3.05 20.49
C GLY A 42 19.80 2.97 19.27
N LEU A 43 19.29 2.49 18.13
CA LEU A 43 20.06 2.39 16.89
C LEU A 43 20.50 3.75 16.31
N PRO A 44 19.64 4.79 16.26
CA PRO A 44 20.09 6.11 15.81
C PRO A 44 21.00 6.82 16.82
N LEU A 45 20.81 6.65 18.13
CA LEU A 45 21.75 7.17 19.15
C LEU A 45 23.11 6.47 19.08
N ALA A 46 23.13 5.15 18.93
CA ALA A 46 24.36 4.36 18.75
C ALA A 46 25.06 4.71 17.43
N GLY A 47 24.30 4.90 16.35
CA GLY A 47 24.81 5.39 15.07
C GLY A 47 25.39 6.81 15.17
N TRP A 48 24.75 7.71 15.93
CA TRP A 48 25.27 9.04 16.21
C TRP A 48 26.59 8.99 16.99
N LEU A 49 26.65 8.20 18.08
CA LEU A 49 27.87 7.99 18.87
C LEU A 49 29.01 7.35 18.05
N LEU A 50 28.72 6.34 17.22
CA LEU A 50 29.71 5.73 16.33
C LEU A 50 30.17 6.69 15.23
N GLY A 51 29.31 7.60 14.77
CA GLY A 51 29.64 8.59 13.73
C GLY A 51 30.60 9.67 14.16
N VAL A 52 30.60 9.97 15.46
CA VAL A 52 31.60 10.85 16.07
C VAL A 52 32.97 10.17 16.12
N LEU A 53 33.02 8.84 16.29
CA LEU A 53 34.27 8.09 16.45
C LEU A 53 34.86 7.54 15.14
N LEU A 54 34.01 7.17 14.16
CA LEU A 54 34.40 6.54 12.90
C LEU A 54 33.56 7.12 11.74
N PRO A 55 33.97 8.25 11.14
CA PRO A 55 33.17 8.98 10.14
C PRO A 55 32.83 8.16 8.87
N GLY A 56 33.52 7.05 8.62
CA GLY A 56 33.19 6.12 7.52
C GLY A 56 32.20 5.00 7.86
N ALA A 57 32.04 4.62 9.13
CA ALA A 57 31.23 3.47 9.52
C ALA A 57 29.72 3.77 9.49
N VAL A 58 29.33 5.03 9.73
CA VAL A 58 27.92 5.46 9.78
C VAL A 58 27.26 5.52 8.41
N ILE A 59 28.05 5.75 7.35
CA ILE A 59 27.54 5.79 5.98
C ILE A 59 26.92 4.45 5.56
N LEU A 60 27.41 3.32 6.11
CA LEU A 60 26.90 1.98 5.80
C LEU A 60 25.94 1.43 6.86
N LEU A 61 26.09 1.80 8.13
CA LEU A 61 25.24 1.27 9.21
C LEU A 61 23.76 1.70 9.04
N VAL A 62 23.53 2.95 8.65
CA VAL A 62 22.18 3.50 8.45
C VAL A 62 21.44 2.78 7.29
N PRO A 63 21.98 2.68 6.07
CA PRO A 63 21.28 1.97 4.99
C PRO A 63 21.14 0.46 5.26
N VAL A 64 22.09 -0.19 5.94
CA VAL A 64 21.98 -1.62 6.29
C VAL A 64 20.87 -1.85 7.32
N SER A 65 20.80 -1.03 8.37
CA SER A 65 19.73 -1.12 9.38
C SER A 65 18.35 -0.83 8.79
N LEU A 66 18.25 0.16 7.90
CA LEU A 66 17.03 0.44 7.12
C LEU A 66 16.67 -0.75 6.21
N ALA A 67 17.63 -1.34 5.50
CA ALA A 67 17.38 -2.49 4.64
C ALA A 67 16.88 -3.71 5.42
N ILE A 68 17.41 -3.95 6.62
CA ILE A 68 16.96 -5.04 7.51
C ILE A 68 15.53 -4.75 8.02
N ALA A 69 15.28 -3.54 8.51
CA ALA A 69 13.96 -3.13 9.01
C ALA A 69 12.90 -3.21 7.89
N PHE A 70 13.24 -2.71 6.70
CA PHE A 70 12.36 -2.72 5.53
C PHE A 70 12.13 -4.16 5.02
N GLY A 71 13.18 -4.99 4.97
CA GLY A 71 13.07 -6.39 4.59
C GLY A 71 12.26 -7.24 5.58
N TRP A 72 12.28 -6.89 6.88
CA TRP A 72 11.43 -7.52 7.88
C TRP A 72 9.97 -7.05 7.74
N SER A 73 9.74 -5.74 7.64
CA SER A 73 8.40 -5.16 7.41
C SER A 73 7.75 -5.74 6.14
N TYR A 74 8.49 -5.82 5.04
CA TYR A 74 8.00 -6.38 3.77
C TYR A 74 7.61 -7.85 3.90
N ARG A 75 8.44 -8.67 4.58
CA ARG A 75 8.13 -10.09 4.82
C ARG A 75 6.90 -10.27 5.71
N SER A 76 6.79 -9.51 6.79
CA SER A 76 5.63 -9.54 7.68
C SER A 76 4.34 -9.12 6.98
N PHE A 77 4.40 -8.06 6.16
CA PHE A 77 3.27 -7.62 5.35
C PHE A 77 2.87 -8.66 4.30
N ARG A 78 3.83 -9.27 3.61
CA ARG A 78 3.58 -10.35 2.65
C ARG A 78 2.94 -11.57 3.31
N ALA A 79 3.47 -11.99 4.47
CA ALA A 79 2.94 -13.12 5.22
C ALA A 79 1.49 -12.86 5.68
N GLY A 80 1.21 -11.65 6.20
CA GLY A 80 -0.15 -11.24 6.56
C GLY A 80 -1.11 -11.27 5.38
N ARG A 81 -0.69 -10.75 4.21
CA ARG A 81 -1.52 -10.80 2.99
C ARG A 81 -1.80 -12.23 2.53
N LEU A 82 -0.79 -13.10 2.54
CA LEU A 82 -0.98 -14.51 2.16
C LEU A 82 -1.97 -15.22 3.10
N ALA A 83 -1.85 -15.00 4.41
CA ALA A 83 -2.78 -15.59 5.38
C ALA A 83 -4.22 -15.10 5.18
N VAL A 84 -4.42 -13.82 4.85
CA VAL A 84 -5.76 -13.29 4.53
C VAL A 84 -6.30 -13.93 3.25
N LEU A 85 -5.49 -14.02 2.18
CA LEU A 85 -5.91 -14.63 0.92
C LEU A 85 -6.24 -16.12 1.10
N GLU A 86 -5.44 -16.85 1.87
CA GLU A 86 -5.68 -18.24 2.18
C GLU A 86 -6.99 -18.42 2.94
N LYS A 87 -7.23 -17.60 3.98
CA LYS A 87 -8.48 -17.63 4.74
C LYS A 87 -9.68 -17.33 3.85
N ARG A 88 -9.61 -16.30 3.00
CA ARG A 88 -10.67 -15.95 2.05
C ARG A 88 -10.96 -17.10 1.08
N ALA A 89 -9.93 -17.72 0.52
CA ALA A 89 -10.08 -18.86 -0.39
C ALA A 89 -10.74 -20.05 0.31
N GLN A 90 -10.34 -20.36 1.54
CA GLN A 90 -10.99 -21.41 2.34
C GLN A 90 -12.46 -21.10 2.64
N THR A 91 -12.79 -19.85 3.00
CA THR A 91 -14.17 -19.44 3.27
C THR A 91 -15.03 -19.54 2.00
N LEU A 92 -14.52 -19.12 0.85
CA LEU A 92 -15.23 -19.20 -0.42
C LEU A 92 -15.50 -20.67 -0.80
N LEU A 93 -14.49 -21.52 -0.69
CA LEU A 93 -14.60 -22.94 -1.00
C LEU A 93 -15.58 -23.66 -0.05
N ASN A 94 -15.59 -23.29 1.23
CA ASN A 94 -16.56 -23.81 2.19
C ASN A 94 -17.99 -23.34 1.88
N ALA A 95 -18.17 -22.08 1.50
CA ALA A 95 -19.48 -21.56 1.10
C ALA A 95 -20.00 -22.27 -0.16
N GLU A 96 -19.14 -22.51 -1.16
CA GLU A 96 -19.50 -23.26 -2.37
C GLU A 96 -19.91 -24.70 -2.07
N ARG A 97 -19.18 -25.39 -1.20
CA ARG A 97 -19.56 -26.74 -0.74
C ARG A 97 -20.91 -26.74 -0.05
N GLN A 98 -21.15 -25.79 0.86
CA GLN A 98 -22.42 -25.69 1.58
C GLN A 98 -23.59 -25.39 0.63
N ILE A 99 -23.39 -24.57 -0.40
CA ILE A 99 -24.41 -24.31 -1.44
C ILE A 99 -24.67 -25.56 -2.29
N ALA A 100 -23.64 -26.36 -2.55
CA ALA A 100 -23.79 -27.61 -3.30
C ALA A 100 -24.53 -28.69 -2.49
N GLU A 101 -24.31 -28.75 -1.18
CA GLU A 101 -24.99 -29.67 -0.26
C GLU A 101 -26.42 -29.21 0.05
N ASP A 102 -26.61 -27.91 0.30
CA ASP A 102 -27.91 -27.28 0.54
C ASP A 102 -28.06 -26.00 -0.29
N PRO A 103 -28.74 -26.09 -1.44
CA PRO A 103 -29.01 -24.93 -2.29
C PRO A 103 -29.84 -23.82 -1.65
N ALA A 104 -30.47 -24.07 -0.49
CA ALA A 104 -31.24 -23.10 0.28
C ALA A 104 -30.47 -22.55 1.50
N ASN A 105 -29.18 -22.84 1.64
CA ASN A 105 -28.38 -22.35 2.75
C ASN A 105 -28.08 -20.85 2.61
N ALA A 106 -28.91 -20.02 3.23
CA ALA A 106 -28.80 -18.57 3.21
C ALA A 106 -27.47 -18.05 3.81
N GLY A 107 -26.93 -18.73 4.83
CA GLY A 107 -25.67 -18.34 5.46
C GLY A 107 -24.47 -18.52 4.53
N ALA A 108 -24.48 -19.56 3.70
CA ALA A 108 -23.44 -19.80 2.71
C ALA A 108 -23.46 -18.74 1.59
N TYR A 109 -24.65 -18.34 1.12
CA TYR A 109 -24.77 -17.23 0.16
C TYR A 109 -24.30 -15.90 0.76
N LEU A 110 -24.63 -15.61 2.02
CA LEU A 110 -24.19 -14.40 2.70
C LEU A 110 -22.67 -14.35 2.84
N ALA A 111 -22.04 -15.43 3.29
CA ALA A 111 -20.58 -15.52 3.41
C ALA A 111 -19.88 -15.36 2.05
N ARG A 112 -20.44 -15.92 0.97
CA ARG A 112 -19.90 -15.74 -0.37
C ARG A 112 -20.08 -14.31 -0.87
N ALA A 113 -21.24 -13.69 -0.61
CA ALA A 113 -21.53 -12.32 -1.00
C ALA A 113 -20.56 -11.32 -0.37
N GLU A 114 -20.26 -11.46 0.93
CA GLU A 114 -19.29 -10.61 1.63
C GLU A 114 -17.88 -10.72 1.04
N LEU A 115 -17.42 -11.92 0.72
CA LEU A 115 -16.12 -12.12 0.07
C LEU A 115 -16.09 -11.53 -1.35
N LEU A 116 -17.19 -11.67 -2.10
CA LEU A 116 -17.30 -11.10 -3.44
C LEU A 116 -17.34 -9.57 -3.41
N GLU A 117 -17.97 -8.97 -2.40
CA GLU A 117 -17.94 -7.53 -2.15
C GLU A 117 -16.49 -7.07 -1.87
N GLU A 118 -15.77 -7.77 -0.99
CA GLU A 118 -14.36 -7.48 -0.68
C GLU A 118 -13.42 -7.63 -1.90
N ASP A 119 -13.73 -8.54 -2.82
CA ASP A 119 -12.97 -8.76 -4.05
C ASP A 119 -13.41 -7.83 -5.20
N GLY A 120 -14.39 -6.95 -4.98
CA GLY A 120 -14.90 -5.98 -5.96
C GLY A 120 -15.79 -6.59 -7.05
N ARG A 121 -16.26 -7.83 -6.88
CA ARG A 121 -17.18 -8.52 -7.79
C ARG A 121 -18.63 -8.17 -7.45
N LEU A 122 -18.94 -6.87 -7.52
CA LEU A 122 -20.16 -6.26 -6.97
C LEU A 122 -21.47 -6.88 -7.49
N GLU A 123 -21.55 -7.20 -8.78
CA GLU A 123 -22.75 -7.81 -9.39
C GLU A 123 -23.08 -9.19 -8.82
N GLN A 124 -22.05 -10.00 -8.60
CA GLN A 124 -22.23 -11.35 -8.07
C GLN A 124 -22.54 -11.31 -6.58
N ALA A 125 -21.91 -10.38 -5.83
CA ALA A 125 -22.26 -10.12 -4.44
C ALA A 125 -23.74 -9.72 -4.30
N ARG A 126 -24.23 -8.81 -5.16
CA ARG A 126 -25.65 -8.40 -5.20
C ARG A 126 -26.59 -9.59 -5.41
N ALA A 127 -26.29 -10.45 -6.38
CA ALA A 127 -27.10 -11.64 -6.65
C ALA A 127 -27.13 -12.59 -5.45
N ASP A 128 -26.01 -12.77 -4.76
CA ASP A 128 -25.91 -13.65 -3.60
C ASP A 128 -26.60 -13.09 -2.35
N TYR A 129 -26.53 -11.78 -2.11
CA TYR A 129 -27.32 -11.14 -1.05
C TYR A 129 -28.83 -11.30 -1.27
N GLN A 130 -29.29 -11.17 -2.52
CA GLN A 130 -30.70 -11.40 -2.86
C GLN A 130 -31.11 -12.87 -2.66
N ARG A 131 -30.25 -13.82 -3.02
CA ARG A 131 -30.49 -15.25 -2.77
C ARG A 131 -30.50 -15.59 -1.27
N ALA A 132 -29.58 -15.01 -0.49
CA ALA A 132 -29.54 -15.18 0.95
C ALA A 132 -30.84 -14.69 1.60
N PHE A 133 -31.32 -13.51 1.19
CA PHE A 133 -32.61 -12.97 1.64
C PHE A 133 -33.80 -13.87 1.23
N GLY A 134 -33.84 -14.32 -0.02
CA GLY A 134 -34.90 -15.18 -0.52
C GLY A 134 -34.95 -16.57 0.14
N ALA A 135 -33.79 -17.09 0.54
CA ALA A 135 -33.67 -18.37 1.22
C ALA A 135 -34.02 -18.28 2.71
N SER A 136 -33.64 -17.19 3.39
CA SER A 136 -34.06 -16.95 4.77
C SER A 136 -33.96 -15.49 5.18
N GLU A 137 -35.10 -14.90 5.53
CA GLU A 137 -35.15 -13.56 6.14
C GLU A 137 -34.47 -13.52 7.53
N ARG A 138 -34.25 -14.68 8.17
CA ARG A 138 -33.50 -14.78 9.43
C ARG A 138 -31.99 -14.64 9.24
N ALA A 139 -31.47 -15.03 8.07
CA ALA A 139 -30.05 -14.92 7.77
C ALA A 139 -29.66 -13.50 7.34
N LEU A 140 -30.53 -12.83 6.59
CA LEU A 140 -30.35 -11.44 6.18
C LEU A 140 -31.67 -10.69 6.33
N THR A 141 -31.72 -9.71 7.23
CA THR A 141 -32.92 -8.88 7.40
C THR A 141 -33.08 -7.96 6.19
N ARG A 142 -34.31 -7.56 5.87
CA ARG A 142 -34.57 -6.60 4.76
C ARG A 142 -33.77 -5.30 4.91
N HIS A 143 -33.61 -4.80 6.14
CA HIS A 143 -32.82 -3.60 6.39
C HIS A 143 -31.32 -3.83 6.12
N ALA A 144 -30.76 -4.96 6.56
CA ALA A 144 -29.38 -5.31 6.26
C ALA A 144 -29.15 -5.47 4.75
N LEU A 145 -30.08 -6.12 4.04
CA LEU A 145 -30.02 -6.21 2.57
C LEU A 145 -29.97 -4.82 1.92
N ALA A 146 -30.83 -3.90 2.34
CA ALA A 146 -30.85 -2.54 1.80
C ALA A 146 -29.51 -1.83 2.01
N ASP A 147 -28.93 -1.94 3.20
CA ASP A 147 -27.62 -1.35 3.52
C ASP A 147 -26.49 -1.96 2.68
N HIS A 148 -26.45 -3.28 2.50
CA HIS A 148 -25.47 -3.92 1.59
C HIS A 148 -25.65 -3.47 0.13
N LEU A 149 -26.88 -3.36 -0.36
CA LEU A 149 -27.13 -2.93 -1.74
C LEU A 149 -26.75 -1.47 -1.98
N GLU A 150 -27.00 -0.59 -1.01
CA GLU A 150 -26.57 0.81 -1.03
C GLU A 150 -25.03 0.91 -1.04
N ARG A 151 -24.35 0.12 -0.20
CA ARG A 151 -22.88 0.02 -0.20
C ARG A 151 -22.31 -0.42 -1.55
N LEU A 152 -22.91 -1.43 -2.17
CA LEU A 152 -22.50 -1.89 -3.50
C LEU A 152 -22.70 -0.82 -4.58
N GLU A 153 -23.82 -0.08 -4.53
CA GLU A 153 -24.07 1.01 -5.48
C GLU A 153 -23.07 2.16 -5.29
N HIS A 154 -22.72 2.51 -4.06
CA HIS A 154 -21.67 3.50 -3.79
C HIS A 154 -20.30 3.04 -4.30
N ALA A 155 -19.95 1.77 -4.08
CA ALA A 155 -18.71 1.20 -4.59
C ALA A 155 -18.66 1.20 -6.12
N GLU A 156 -19.76 0.89 -6.78
CA GLU A 156 -19.87 0.91 -8.24
C GLU A 156 -19.73 2.34 -8.79
N ARG A 157 -20.43 3.30 -8.19
CA ARG A 157 -20.32 4.73 -8.56
C ARG A 157 -18.91 5.25 -8.34
N ALA A 158 -18.25 4.87 -7.25
CA ALA A 158 -16.85 5.24 -6.98
C ALA A 158 -15.90 4.63 -8.02
N GLY A 159 -16.09 3.35 -8.37
CA GLY A 159 -15.35 2.68 -9.44
C GLY A 159 -15.55 3.35 -10.80
N ALA A 160 -16.79 3.70 -11.14
CA ALA A 160 -17.13 4.41 -12.37
C ALA A 160 -16.51 5.82 -12.42
N ALA A 161 -16.53 6.56 -11.31
CA ALA A 161 -15.89 7.87 -11.20
C ALA A 161 -14.36 7.76 -11.36
N GLN A 162 -13.73 6.75 -10.74
CA GLN A 162 -12.30 6.46 -10.90
C GLN A 162 -11.96 6.10 -12.35
N ALA A 163 -12.79 5.28 -13.01
CA ALA A 163 -12.64 4.93 -14.41
C ALA A 163 -12.76 6.17 -15.32
N ALA A 164 -13.73 7.06 -15.05
CA ALA A 164 -13.90 8.31 -15.77
C ALA A 164 -12.70 9.25 -15.60
N LEU A 165 -12.18 9.40 -14.37
CA LEU A 165 -10.99 10.21 -14.09
C LEU A 165 -9.76 9.65 -14.80
N SER A 166 -9.55 8.34 -14.75
CA SER A 166 -8.43 7.71 -15.45
C SER A 166 -8.58 7.75 -16.98
N GLY A 167 -9.80 7.77 -17.51
CA GLY A 167 -10.11 7.87 -18.94
C GLY A 167 -10.23 9.29 -19.49
N GLY A 168 -10.24 10.31 -18.62
CA GLY A 168 -10.39 11.71 -18.99
C GLY A 168 -9.31 12.19 -19.98
N PRO A 169 -9.57 13.26 -20.75
CA PRO A 169 -8.62 13.80 -21.72
C PRO A 169 -7.26 14.13 -21.09
N PHE A 170 -7.25 14.62 -19.85
CA PHE A 170 -6.01 14.87 -19.10
C PHE A 170 -5.23 13.59 -18.77
N ALA A 171 -5.90 12.55 -18.27
CA ALA A 171 -5.26 11.27 -17.94
C ALA A 171 -4.81 10.49 -19.20
N ARG A 172 -5.53 10.63 -20.32
CA ARG A 172 -5.07 10.15 -21.65
C ARG A 172 -3.82 10.90 -22.11
N THR A 173 -3.79 12.22 -21.92
CA THR A 173 -2.62 13.05 -22.25
C THR A 173 -1.42 12.66 -21.39
N LEU A 174 -1.60 12.43 -20.08
CA LEU A 174 -0.52 11.96 -19.19
C LEU A 174 -0.09 10.51 -19.45
N ARG A 175 -1.00 9.64 -19.92
CA ARG A 175 -0.64 8.28 -20.38
C ARG A 175 0.21 8.31 -21.66
N GLY A 176 -0.07 9.24 -22.56
CA GLY A 176 0.73 9.45 -23.78
C GLY A 176 2.02 10.24 -23.53
N ALA A 177 2.02 11.12 -22.52
CA ALA A 177 3.21 11.86 -22.12
C ALA A 177 4.22 10.90 -21.49
N ARG A 178 5.44 10.86 -22.03
CA ARG A 178 6.58 10.24 -21.36
C ARG A 178 7.01 11.12 -20.19
N VAL A 179 6.23 11.12 -19.11
CA VAL A 179 6.47 11.91 -17.90
C VAL A 179 7.87 11.66 -17.33
N GLU A 180 8.36 10.42 -17.44
CA GLU A 180 9.76 10.07 -17.14
C GLU A 180 10.78 10.86 -17.98
N ALA A 181 10.57 10.95 -19.29
CA ALA A 181 11.45 11.69 -20.19
C ALA A 181 11.37 13.20 -19.93
N ALA A 182 10.17 13.72 -19.64
CA ALA A 182 9.98 15.12 -19.28
C ALA A 182 10.71 15.49 -17.98
N LEU A 183 10.63 14.63 -16.95
CA LEU A 183 11.33 14.83 -15.68
C LEU A 183 12.85 14.68 -15.83
N SER A 184 13.32 13.71 -16.60
CA SER A 184 14.76 13.56 -16.90
C SER A 184 15.31 14.75 -17.68
N PHE A 185 14.55 15.27 -18.65
CA PHE A 185 14.95 16.44 -19.44
C PHE A 185 14.93 17.73 -18.61
N ALA A 186 13.89 17.94 -17.79
CA ALA A 186 13.83 19.06 -16.85
C ALA A 186 14.96 19.00 -15.82
N GLY A 187 15.30 17.80 -15.33
CA GLY A 187 16.44 17.59 -14.43
C GLY A 187 17.78 17.93 -15.09
N LEU A 188 18.00 17.55 -16.35
CA LEU A 188 19.17 17.94 -17.14
C LEU A 188 19.29 19.46 -17.32
N LEU A 189 18.18 20.14 -17.64
CA LEU A 189 18.15 21.60 -17.84
C LEU A 189 18.42 22.37 -16.54
N THR A 190 17.86 21.90 -15.43
CA THR A 190 17.99 22.57 -14.13
C THR A 190 19.27 22.21 -13.39
N ALA A 191 19.96 21.13 -13.77
CA ALA A 191 21.22 20.73 -13.14
C ALA A 191 22.33 21.80 -13.22
N ALA A 192 22.34 22.61 -14.28
CA ALA A 192 23.29 23.71 -14.44
C ALA A 192 23.01 24.89 -13.50
N ALA A 193 21.73 25.15 -13.19
CA ALA A 193 21.32 26.27 -12.32
C ALA A 193 21.24 25.87 -10.84
N ASN A 194 20.82 24.64 -10.56
CA ASN A 194 20.77 24.07 -9.22
C ASN A 194 21.01 22.55 -9.30
N PRO A 195 22.24 22.08 -9.01
CA PRO A 195 22.61 20.68 -9.20
C PRO A 195 21.83 19.74 -8.28
N ALA A 196 21.42 20.19 -7.09
CA ALA A 196 20.62 19.39 -6.17
C ALA A 196 19.20 19.16 -6.72
N TYR A 197 18.58 20.20 -7.30
CA TYR A 197 17.24 20.11 -7.87
C TYR A 197 17.25 19.30 -9.18
N GLY A 198 18.26 19.50 -10.03
CA GLY A 198 18.43 18.72 -11.25
C GLY A 198 18.63 17.23 -11.00
N ALA A 199 19.47 16.88 -10.01
CA ALA A 199 19.69 15.48 -9.62
C ALA A 199 18.42 14.82 -9.05
N ALA A 200 17.59 15.56 -8.31
CA ALA A 200 16.33 15.06 -7.77
C ALA A 200 15.29 14.78 -8.87
N LEU A 201 15.17 15.66 -9.87
CA LEU A 201 14.26 15.43 -11.01
C LEU A 201 14.73 14.29 -11.92
N LEU A 202 16.04 14.17 -12.13
CA LEU A 202 16.63 13.06 -12.88
C LEU A 202 16.40 11.71 -12.21
N SER A 203 16.63 11.60 -10.90
CA SER A 203 16.41 10.37 -10.15
C SER A 203 14.92 9.98 -10.13
N MET A 204 14.03 10.96 -9.98
CA MET A 204 12.58 10.75 -10.06
C MET A 204 12.14 10.24 -11.44
N GLY A 205 12.66 10.84 -12.52
CA GLY A 205 12.39 10.39 -13.90
C GLY A 205 12.85 8.96 -14.17
N LEU A 206 14.07 8.62 -13.75
CA LEU A 206 14.63 7.27 -13.86
C LEU A 206 13.85 6.23 -13.04
N MET A 207 13.42 6.59 -11.83
CA MET A 207 12.60 5.72 -10.99
C MET A 207 11.26 5.40 -11.66
N LEU A 208 10.58 6.40 -12.20
CA LEU A 208 9.30 6.21 -12.90
C LEU A 208 9.45 5.36 -14.17
N PHE A 209 10.55 5.54 -14.91
CA PHE A 209 10.90 4.69 -16.04
C PHE A 209 11.07 3.21 -15.63
N TRP A 210 11.81 2.95 -14.56
CA TRP A 210 12.00 1.60 -14.04
C TRP A 210 10.70 0.99 -13.51
N CYS A 211 9.90 1.76 -12.77
CA CYS A 211 8.60 1.31 -12.29
C CYS A 211 7.63 0.98 -13.41
N ARG A 212 7.67 1.71 -14.53
CA ARG A 212 6.85 1.42 -15.71
C ARG A 212 7.30 0.12 -16.39
N ARG A 213 8.61 -0.07 -16.55
CA ARG A 213 9.18 -1.28 -17.16
C ARG A 213 8.87 -2.55 -16.36
N LEU A 214 8.98 -2.49 -15.03
CA LEU A 214 8.63 -3.60 -14.14
C LEU A 214 7.13 -3.94 -14.11
N ARG A 215 6.27 -3.08 -14.68
CA ARG A 215 4.81 -3.29 -14.74
C ARG A 215 4.35 -3.81 -16.12
N SER A 216 5.22 -3.76 -17.13
CA SER A 216 4.96 -4.29 -18.48
C SER A 216 5.50 -5.71 -18.71
N ASP A 217 6.35 -6.20 -17.80
CA ASP A 217 6.89 -7.56 -17.77
C ASP A 217 6.13 -8.41 -16.72
#